data_AF-A0A1S3M5H6-F1
#
_entry.id   AF-A0A1S3M5H6-F1
#
_cell.length_a   1.000
_cell.length_b   1.000
_cell.length_c   1.000
_cell.angle_alpha   90.00
_cell.angle_beta   90.00
_cell.angle_gamma   90.00
#
_symmetry.space_group_name_H-M   'P 1'
#
loop_
_entity.id
_entity.type
_entity.pdbx_description
1 polymer ?
#
loop_
_entity_poly.entity_id
_entity_poly.type
_entity_poly.pdbx_seq_one_letter_code
_entity_poly.pdbx_strand_id
1 'polypeptide(L)'
;MDRYNDVKILLKTWEQSFVQEHQRNPNKGDIDGAPEETKKFYKEYPTLKQANGHTDPTPTSQTQSSEKDSGCWGTQLNRKSITVAAPKLTLTAKDRESSAQYFGMKLKSNLDLGALTKLQLQ
;
A
#
# COMPACT_ATOMS: atom_id res chain seq x y z
N MET A 1 19.96 1.48 -11.15
CA MET A 1 18.77 1.88 -10.41
C MET A 1 17.55 1.47 -11.22
N ASP A 2 16.55 0.85 -10.60
CA ASP A 2 15.36 0.40 -11.32
C ASP A 2 14.46 1.60 -11.64
N ARG A 3 14.21 1.85 -12.93
CA ARG A 3 13.40 2.99 -13.40
C ARG A 3 12.03 3.06 -12.72
N TYR A 4 11.42 1.91 -12.41
CA TYR A 4 10.17 1.82 -11.65
C TYR A 4 10.29 2.46 -10.26
N ASN A 5 11.36 2.15 -9.52
CA ASN A 5 11.60 2.71 -8.20
C ASN A 5 11.90 4.21 -8.28
N ASP A 6 12.66 4.65 -9.28
CA ASP A 6 12.96 6.07 -9.49
C ASP A 6 11.66 6.87 -9.73
N VAL A 7 10.81 6.41 -10.65
CA VAL A 7 9.50 7.04 -10.93
C VAL A 7 8.59 7.01 -9.70
N LYS A 8 8.57 5.91 -8.94
CA LYS A 8 7.79 5.78 -7.70
C LYS A 8 8.23 6.78 -6.64
N ILE A 9 9.54 6.96 -6.45
CA ILE A 9 10.09 7.94 -5.50
C ILE A 9 9.72 9.36 -5.92
N LEU A 10 9.89 9.71 -7.20
CA LEU A 10 9.54 11.03 -7.73
C LEU A 10 8.06 11.38 -7.52
N LEU A 11 7.17 10.44 -7.84
CA LEU A 11 5.73 10.61 -7.60
C LEU A 11 5.42 10.80 -6.11
N LYS A 12 6.04 10.01 -5.23
CA LYS A 12 5.83 10.12 -3.78
C LYS A 12 6.34 11.43 -3.20
N THR A 13 7.51 11.89 -3.64
CA THR A 13 8.06 13.19 -3.23
C THR A 13 7.13 14.32 -3.65
N TRP A 14 6.61 14.29 -4.89
CA TRP A 14 5.67 15.30 -5.36
C TRP A 14 4.35 15.28 -4.58
N GLU A 15 3.75 14.10 -4.39
CA GLU A 15 2.53 13.93 -3.61
C GLU A 15 2.70 14.45 -2.18
N GLN A 16 3.86 14.19 -1.57
CA GLN A 16 4.18 14.68 -0.23
C GLN A 16 4.25 16.21 -0.18
N SER A 17 4.95 16.84 -1.12
CA SER A 17 5.02 18.30 -1.21
C SER A 17 3.63 18.91 -1.43
N PHE A 18 2.81 18.29 -2.29
CA PHE A 18 1.44 18.72 -2.54
C PHE A 18 0.57 18.67 -1.29
N VAL A 19 0.65 17.57 -0.52
CA VAL A 19 -0.11 17.42 0.73
C VAL A 19 0.36 18.44 1.78
N GLN A 20 1.66 18.75 1.84
CA GLN A 20 2.17 19.79 2.74
C GLN A 20 1.62 21.17 2.41
N GLU A 21 1.51 21.51 1.11
CA GLU A 21 1.03 22.81 0.65
C GLU A 21 -0.49 22.95 0.75
N HIS A 22 -1.23 21.95 0.27
CA HIS A 22 -2.68 22.02 0.12
C HIS A 22 -3.46 21.31 1.22
N GLN A 23 -2.78 20.63 2.14
CA GLN A 23 -3.38 19.86 3.25
C GLN A 23 -4.40 18.80 2.78
N ARG A 24 -4.28 18.37 1.53
CA ARG A 24 -5.15 17.36 0.90
C ARG A 24 -4.37 16.54 -0.11
N ASN A 25 -4.91 15.36 -0.46
CA ASN A 25 -4.35 14.55 -1.54
C ASN A 25 -4.57 15.21 -2.91
N PRO A 26 -3.61 15.06 -3.84
CA PRO A 26 -3.78 15.52 -5.21
C PRO A 26 -4.88 14.73 -5.93
N ASN A 27 -5.70 15.44 -6.69
CA ASN A 27 -6.76 14.90 -7.54
C ASN A 27 -6.33 14.95 -9.03
N LYS A 28 -7.16 14.43 -9.93
CA LYS A 28 -6.86 14.41 -11.36
C LYS A 28 -6.58 15.80 -11.96
N GLY A 29 -7.34 16.81 -11.54
CA GLY A 29 -7.13 18.20 -11.97
C GLY A 29 -5.80 18.77 -11.49
N ASP A 30 -5.36 18.42 -10.29
CA ASP A 30 -4.05 18.84 -9.77
C ASP A 30 -2.90 18.19 -10.52
N ILE A 31 -3.06 16.92 -10.90
CA ILE A 31 -2.10 16.19 -11.74
C ILE A 31 -2.04 16.82 -13.14
N ASP A 32 -3.19 17.17 -13.72
CA ASP A 32 -3.25 17.80 -15.04
C ASP A 32 -2.63 19.22 -15.03
N GLY A 33 -2.76 19.94 -13.91
CA GLY A 33 -2.14 21.25 -13.67
C GLY A 33 -0.67 21.22 -13.25
N ALA A 34 -0.12 20.04 -12.92
CA ALA A 34 1.27 19.89 -12.47
C ALA A 34 2.30 20.17 -13.60
N PRO A 35 3.60 20.27 -13.27
CA PRO A 35 4.67 20.31 -14.25
C PRO A 35 4.63 19.12 -15.22
N GLU A 36 5.19 19.29 -16.42
CA GLU A 36 5.16 18.28 -17.48
C GLU A 36 5.87 16.99 -17.05
N GLU A 37 6.91 17.11 -16.23
CA GLU A 37 7.66 15.99 -15.65
C GLU A 37 6.75 15.13 -14.76
N THR A 38 5.99 15.76 -13.85
CA THR A 38 5.05 15.05 -12.97
C THR A 38 3.97 14.33 -13.78
N LYS A 39 3.42 14.99 -14.80
CA LYS A 39 2.45 14.39 -15.73
C LYS A 39 3.03 13.18 -16.46
N LYS A 40 4.29 13.27 -16.90
CA LYS A 40 5.00 12.18 -17.56
C LYS A 40 5.17 10.99 -16.62
N PHE A 41 5.57 11.22 -15.37
CA PHE A 41 5.73 10.15 -14.38
C PHE A 41 4.42 9.42 -14.08
N TYR A 42 3.29 10.14 -13.97
CA TYR A 42 1.97 9.53 -13.79
C TYR A 42 1.55 8.65 -14.98
N LYS A 43 1.97 8.98 -16.21
CA LYS A 43 1.72 8.16 -17.41
C LYS A 43 2.68 6.98 -17.53
N GLU A 44 3.90 7.13 -17.03
CA GLU A 44 4.95 6.12 -17.14
C GLU A 44 4.81 5.03 -16.06
N TYR A 45 4.40 5.39 -14.84
CA TYR A 45 4.27 4.47 -13.71
C TYR A 45 3.37 3.24 -13.99
N PRO A 46 2.17 3.37 -14.60
CA PRO A 46 1.32 2.21 -14.91
C PRO A 46 1.98 1.24 -15.89
N THR A 47 2.64 1.78 -16.92
CA THR A 47 3.36 1.00 -17.93
C THR A 47 4.52 0.23 -17.30
N LEU A 48 5.28 0.90 -16.43
CA LEU A 48 6.38 0.28 -15.68
C LEU A 48 5.86 -0.77 -14.68
N LYS A 49 4.75 -0.51 -14.00
CA LYS A 49 4.14 -1.46 -13.05
C LYS A 49 3.72 -2.76 -13.75
N GLN A 50 3.15 -2.66 -14.95
CA GLN A 50 2.77 -3.82 -15.76
C GLN A 50 3.99 -4.60 -16.27
N ALA A 51 4.99 -3.90 -16.79
CA ALA A 51 6.21 -4.53 -17.30
C ALA A 51 7.03 -5.22 -16.21
N ASN A 52 7.03 -4.67 -14.98
CA ASN A 52 7.84 -5.17 -13.88
C ASN A 52 7.20 -6.35 -13.12
N GLY A 53 6.09 -6.92 -13.62
CA GLY A 53 5.39 -8.04 -13.00
C GLY A 53 4.89 -7.78 -11.58
N HIS A 54 4.90 -6.51 -11.14
CA HIS A 54 4.43 -6.08 -9.83
C HIS A 54 2.91 -6.03 -9.86
N THR A 55 2.28 -7.21 -9.86
CA THR A 55 0.88 -7.40 -9.51
C THR A 55 0.72 -7.16 -8.01
N ASP A 56 1.01 -5.95 -7.54
CA ASP A 56 0.39 -5.48 -6.31
C ASP A 56 -1.12 -5.49 -6.58
N PRO A 57 -1.95 -6.13 -5.73
CA PRO A 57 -3.40 -6.12 -5.88
C PRO A 57 -3.91 -4.72 -5.52
N THR A 58 -3.67 -3.75 -6.41
CA THR A 58 -4.27 -2.43 -6.37
C THR A 58 -5.43 -2.46 -7.34
N PRO A 59 -6.69 -2.33 -6.90
CA PRO A 59 -7.82 -2.29 -7.81
C PRO A 59 -7.71 -1.03 -8.67
N THR A 60 -7.49 -1.24 -9.96
CA THR A 60 -7.65 -0.21 -10.99
C THR A 60 -9.13 0.17 -11.04
N SER A 61 -9.51 1.22 -10.33
CA SER A 61 -10.83 1.85 -10.46
C SER A 61 -10.71 3.10 -11.31
N GLN A 62 -10.75 2.92 -12.63
CA GLN A 62 -11.27 3.93 -13.54
C GLN A 62 -12.40 3.28 -14.33
N THR A 63 -13.64 3.57 -13.94
CA THR A 63 -14.77 3.94 -14.82
C THR A 63 -16.02 4.11 -13.94
N GLN A 64 -16.72 5.21 -14.18
CA GLN A 64 -17.95 5.63 -13.53
C GLN A 64 -19.05 4.57 -13.65
N SER A 65 -19.67 4.20 -12.53
CA SER A 65 -21.10 3.89 -12.46
C SER A 65 -21.56 4.12 -11.03
N SER A 66 -22.64 4.88 -10.91
CA SER A 66 -23.49 4.98 -9.74
C SER A 66 -23.78 3.59 -9.17
N GLU A 67 -23.44 3.35 -7.91
CA GLU A 67 -24.30 2.67 -6.94
C GLU A 67 -23.69 2.67 -5.54
N LYS A 68 -24.59 2.69 -4.58
CA LYS A 68 -24.41 2.92 -3.15
C LYS A 68 -23.41 1.98 -2.48
N ASP A 69 -22.83 2.51 -1.40
CA ASP A 69 -22.47 1.80 -0.16
C ASP A 69 -21.72 0.46 -0.29
N SER A 70 -20.41 0.51 -0.06
CA SER A 70 -19.91 0.17 1.29
C SER A 70 -18.39 0.11 1.26
N GLY A 71 -17.78 1.17 1.79
CA GLY A 71 -16.40 1.13 2.28
C GLY A 71 -16.30 0.26 3.52
N CYS A 72 -16.45 -1.05 3.37
CA CYS A 72 -16.16 -2.03 4.41
C CYS A 72 -15.80 -3.32 3.68
N TRP A 73 -14.53 -3.71 3.79
CA TRP A 73 -13.98 -5.04 3.54
C TRP A 73 -14.76 -5.87 2.52
N GLY A 74 -14.27 -5.90 1.27
CA GLY A 74 -14.96 -6.44 0.11
C GLY A 74 -15.91 -7.60 0.38
N THR A 75 -17.01 -7.63 -0.39
CA THR A 75 -18.11 -8.62 -0.43
C THR A 75 -17.70 -10.10 -0.23
N GLN A 76 -16.42 -10.43 -0.39
CA GLN A 76 -15.77 -11.67 0.04
C GLN A 76 -15.93 -12.01 1.54
N LEU A 77 -16.08 -11.04 2.45
CA LEU A 77 -16.34 -11.33 3.87
C LEU A 77 -17.81 -11.61 4.17
N ASN A 78 -18.73 -11.28 3.25
CA ASN A 78 -20.16 -11.55 3.41
C ASN A 78 -20.56 -12.94 2.89
N ARG A 79 -19.60 -13.87 2.82
CA ARG A 79 -19.90 -15.28 2.62
C ARG A 79 -20.43 -15.81 3.96
N LYS A 80 -21.76 -15.85 4.10
CA LYS A 80 -22.46 -16.66 5.10
C LYS A 80 -21.62 -17.90 5.40
N SER A 81 -21.21 -18.04 6.66
CA SER A 81 -20.37 -19.13 7.12
C SER A 81 -21.07 -20.43 6.77
N ILE A 82 -20.63 -21.07 5.69
CA ILE A 82 -20.99 -22.47 5.46
C ILE A 82 -20.39 -23.16 6.67
N THR A 83 -21.25 -23.71 7.51
CA THR A 83 -20.90 -24.57 8.64
C THR A 83 -20.29 -25.86 8.09
N VAL A 84 -19.12 -25.74 7.46
CA VAL A 84 -18.18 -26.84 7.37
C VAL A 84 -17.46 -26.81 8.69
N ALA A 85 -17.64 -27.86 9.48
CA ALA A 85 -16.98 -28.05 10.77
C ALA A 85 -15.51 -27.60 10.64
N ALA A 86 -15.17 -26.52 11.35
CA ALA A 86 -13.80 -26.04 11.37
C ALA A 86 -12.91 -27.23 11.77
N PRO A 87 -11.83 -27.54 11.01
CA PRO A 87 -10.85 -28.49 11.49
C PRO A 87 -10.38 -27.95 12.84
N LYS A 88 -10.59 -28.73 13.89
CA LYS A 88 -10.27 -28.38 15.27
C LYS A 88 -8.75 -28.33 15.39
N LEU A 89 -8.16 -27.22 14.92
CA LEU A 89 -6.77 -26.89 15.16
C LEU A 89 -6.68 -26.59 16.65
N THR A 90 -6.26 -27.59 17.42
CA THR A 90 -5.88 -27.43 18.82
C THR A 90 -4.59 -26.61 18.88
N LEU A 91 -4.69 -25.32 18.56
CA LEU A 91 -3.67 -24.33 18.89
C LEU A 91 -3.72 -24.17 20.40
N THR A 92 -2.80 -24.85 21.08
CA THR A 92 -2.61 -24.68 22.52
C THR A 92 -2.20 -23.22 22.78
N ALA A 93 -2.54 -22.66 23.93
CA ALA A 93 -2.18 -21.27 24.28
C ALA A 93 -0.69 -21.00 24.01
N LYS A 94 0.18 -21.97 24.34
CA LYS A 94 1.62 -21.92 24.13
C LYS A 94 2.06 -21.69 22.68
N ASP A 95 1.28 -22.15 21.70
CA ASP A 95 1.56 -21.94 20.27
C ASP A 95 1.05 -20.56 19.75
N ARG A 96 0.05 -20.01 20.44
CA ARG A 96 -0.40 -18.64 20.23
C ARG A 96 0.58 -17.63 20.83
N GLU A 97 1.14 -17.95 22.00
CA GLU A 97 2.20 -17.13 22.61
C GLU A 97 3.50 -17.20 21.81
N SER A 98 3.89 -18.36 21.28
CA SER A 98 5.11 -18.51 20.48
C SER A 98 5.05 -17.70 19.18
N SER A 99 3.92 -17.73 18.47
CA SER A 99 3.70 -16.94 17.26
C SER A 99 3.69 -15.43 17.57
N ALA A 100 3.00 -15.00 18.62
CA ALA A 100 2.99 -13.60 19.05
C ALA A 100 4.40 -13.09 19.42
N GLN A 101 5.22 -13.92 20.09
CA GLN A 101 6.61 -13.58 20.39
C GLN A 101 7.47 -13.46 19.13
N TYR A 102 7.36 -14.42 18.19
CA TYR A 102 8.14 -14.42 16.95
C TYR A 102 7.84 -13.20 16.08
N PHE A 103 6.56 -12.90 15.86
CA PHE A 103 6.17 -11.72 15.07
C PHE A 103 6.46 -10.42 15.82
N GLY A 104 6.30 -10.38 17.15
CA GLY A 104 6.68 -9.23 17.97
C GLY A 104 8.17 -8.89 17.88
N MET A 105 9.04 -9.90 17.94
CA MET A 105 10.49 -9.71 17.77
C MET A 105 10.86 -9.24 16.36
N LYS A 106 10.23 -9.79 15.32
CA LYS A 106 10.45 -9.35 13.93
C LYS A 106 10.05 -7.90 13.71
N LEU A 107 8.96 -7.43 14.32
CA LEU A 107 8.55 -6.03 14.21
C LEU A 107 9.55 -5.10 14.92
N LYS A 108 10.02 -5.48 16.11
CA LYS A 108 11.02 -4.71 16.86
C LYS A 108 12.33 -4.56 16.08
N SER A 109 12.83 -5.63 15.47
CA SER A 109 14.06 -5.55 14.67
C SER A 109 13.92 -4.63 13.46
N ASN A 110 12.74 -4.58 12.82
CA ASN A 110 12.50 -3.65 11.70
C ASN A 110 12.42 -2.19 12.19
N LEU A 111 11.90 -1.94 13.39
CA LEU A 111 11.91 -0.61 14.01
C LEU A 111 13.33 -0.16 14.38
N ASP A 112 14.14 -1.05 14.96
CA ASP A 112 15.52 -0.73 15.35
C ASP A 112 16.43 -0.48 14.12
N LEU A 113 16.24 -1.22 13.02
CA LEU A 113 16.91 -0.92 11.74
C LEU A 113 16.43 0.40 11.11
N GLY A 114 15.14 0.72 11.26
CA GLY A 114 14.59 2.02 10.86
C GLY A 114 15.09 3.19 11.72
N ALA A 115 15.47 2.94 12.98
CA ALA A 115 16.07 3.94 13.86
C ALA A 115 17.58 4.12 13.60
N LEU A 116 18.31 3.05 13.28
CA LEU A 116 19.75 3.10 12.95
C LEU A 116 20.06 3.84 11.65
N THR A 117 19.14 3.87 10.68
CA THR A 117 19.33 4.66 9.44
C THR A 117 19.14 6.16 9.63
N LYS A 118 18.66 6.61 10.79
CA LYS A 118 18.46 8.04 11.10
C LYS A 118 19.63 8.71 11.84
N LEU A 119 20.67 7.96 12.22
CA LEU A 119 21.84 8.47 12.95
C LEU A 119 23.15 8.46 12.15
N GLN A 120 23.10 8.31 10.83
CA GLN A 120 24.29 8.37 9.97
C GLN A 120 24.26 9.52 8.95
N LEU A 121 23.56 10.60 9.30
CA LEU A 121 23.69 11.92 8.67
C LEU A 121 23.78 12.97 9.78
N GLN A 122 24.97 13.11 10.36
CA GLN A 122 25.44 14.31 11.04
C GLN A 122 26.86 14.59 10.57
#